data_AF-A0A224XL01-F1
#
_entry.id   AF-A0A224XL01-F1
#
_cell.length_a   1.000
_cell.length_b   1.000
_cell.length_c   1.000
_cell.angle_alpha   90.00
_cell.angle_beta   90.00
_cell.angle_gamma   90.00
#
_symmetry.space_group_name_H-M   'P 1'
#
loop_
_entity.id
_entity.type
_entity.pdbx_description
1 polymer ?
#
loop_
_entity_poly.entity_id
_entity_poly.type
_entity_poly.pdbx_seq_one_letter_code
_entity_poly.pdbx_strand_id
1 'polypeptide(L)'
;MSVYGKTHPFVSYLYLIAPVSLVMLNPIGFILMEVGKRKGQNASKLQLLLSTITSIATNPVVLMTALGIVGNFIFHHQIPAALSTILNAFGSAFTATALFLLGLRMVGNVRNFRGEALLVPAILIAVKELVLPLVIREISSLILHSAKINSTESTTMSTYGFLYGTFPSAPSVFVYATSYALDVDLIASAMVACTFISAPLMFISAKMVSVSNLSPEDFIPSLERFEFDLSIVGVFACVILLVVFTIKRSIWSLPQKITMCIVVSQLFGCMGVLLGNLNVSYIEYVEFYFVKL
;
A
#
# COMPACT_ATOMS: atom_id res chain seq x y z
N MET A 1 4.84 -6.07 9.89
CA MET A 1 5.59 -6.19 11.16
C MET A 1 5.20 -7.41 11.99
N SER A 2 3.98 -7.95 11.87
CA SER A 2 3.60 -9.21 12.54
C SER A 2 4.27 -10.44 11.94
N VAL A 3 4.39 -10.52 10.60
CA VAL A 3 4.95 -11.69 9.90
C VAL A 3 6.43 -11.95 10.22
N TYR A 4 7.25 -10.90 10.31
CA TYR A 4 8.69 -11.02 10.59
C TYR A 4 9.08 -10.60 12.01
N GLY A 5 8.13 -10.37 12.93
CA GLY A 5 8.46 -9.85 14.27
C GLY A 5 9.19 -8.49 14.25
N LYS A 6 9.51 -7.95 15.43
CA LYS A 6 10.16 -6.62 15.55
C LYS A 6 11.68 -6.64 15.38
N THR A 7 12.31 -7.80 15.51
CA THR A 7 13.77 -7.97 15.59
C THR A 7 14.40 -8.60 14.34
N HIS A 8 13.60 -8.99 13.36
CA HIS A 8 14.13 -9.63 12.16
C HIS A 8 14.87 -8.61 11.27
N PRO A 9 16.04 -8.96 10.71
CA PRO A 9 16.88 -8.04 9.94
C PRO A 9 16.17 -7.37 8.77
N PHE A 10 15.13 -8.02 8.23
CA PHE A 10 14.31 -7.48 7.15
C PHE A 10 13.55 -6.20 7.53
N VAL A 11 13.22 -6.00 8.81
CA VAL A 11 12.60 -4.74 9.26
C VAL A 11 13.57 -3.57 9.05
N SER A 12 14.87 -3.80 9.23
CA SER A 12 15.90 -2.78 8.98
C SER A 12 16.00 -2.42 7.49
N TYR A 13 15.74 -3.35 6.58
CA TYR A 13 15.73 -3.07 5.14
C TYR A 13 14.62 -2.11 4.73
N LEU A 14 13.48 -2.07 5.42
CA LEU A 14 12.44 -1.06 5.16
C LEU A 14 12.98 0.36 5.30
N TYR A 15 13.83 0.60 6.32
CA TYR A 15 14.44 1.90 6.53
C TYR A 15 15.50 2.26 5.48
N LEU A 16 16.13 1.27 4.83
CA LEU A 16 17.08 1.51 3.75
C LEU A 16 16.38 1.81 2.42
N ILE A 17 15.19 1.27 2.18
CA ILE A 17 14.50 1.46 0.90
C ILE A 17 14.07 2.91 0.71
N ALA A 18 13.68 3.62 1.76
CA ALA A 18 13.25 5.02 1.65
C ALA A 18 14.36 5.95 1.11
N PRO A 19 15.59 5.97 1.67
CA PRO A 19 16.71 6.71 1.08
C PRO A 19 17.10 6.24 -0.33
N VAL A 20 17.10 4.93 -0.59
CA VAL A 20 17.46 4.39 -1.92
C VAL A 20 16.45 4.85 -2.98
N SER A 21 15.15 4.74 -2.69
CA SER A 21 14.10 5.26 -3.56
C SER A 21 14.24 6.76 -3.77
N LEU A 22 14.60 7.51 -2.74
CA LEU A 22 14.70 8.96 -2.82
C LEU A 22 15.93 9.43 -3.63
N VAL A 23 17.04 8.72 -3.54
CA VAL A 23 18.26 9.03 -4.29
C VAL A 23 18.23 8.50 -5.73
N MET A 24 17.59 7.34 -5.97
CA MET A 24 17.59 6.70 -7.29
C MET A 24 16.32 6.97 -8.10
N LEU A 25 15.14 6.71 -7.52
CA LEU A 25 13.87 6.76 -8.26
C LEU A 25 13.30 8.18 -8.37
N ASN A 26 13.41 9.00 -7.32
CA ASN A 26 12.83 10.33 -7.35
C ASN A 26 13.48 11.26 -8.39
N PRO A 27 14.81 11.22 -8.66
CA PRO A 27 15.39 11.97 -9.78
C PRO A 27 14.76 11.61 -11.12
N ILE A 28 14.48 10.32 -11.38
CA ILE A 28 13.80 9.88 -12.61
C ILE A 28 12.39 10.47 -12.65
N GLY A 29 11.65 10.42 -11.54
CA GLY A 29 10.33 11.04 -11.42
C GLY A 29 10.36 12.54 -11.72
N PHE A 30 11.30 13.27 -11.13
CA PHE A 30 11.48 14.71 -11.37
C PHE A 30 11.89 15.03 -12.80
N ILE A 31 12.72 14.20 -13.44
CA ILE A 31 13.04 14.33 -14.87
C ILE A 31 11.77 14.20 -15.69
N LEU A 32 10.95 13.18 -15.45
CA LEU A 32 9.70 12.97 -16.19
C LEU A 32 8.70 14.12 -15.96
N MET A 33 8.60 14.64 -14.74
CA MET A 33 7.75 15.79 -14.41
C MET A 33 8.23 17.07 -15.11
N GLU A 34 9.55 17.33 -15.16
CA GLU A 34 10.13 18.50 -15.83
C GLU A 34 9.98 18.41 -17.35
N VAL A 35 10.16 17.21 -17.93
CA VAL A 35 9.89 16.94 -19.35
C VAL A 35 8.40 17.16 -19.67
N GLY A 36 7.50 16.70 -18.79
CA GLY A 36 6.07 16.93 -18.92
C GLY A 36 5.70 18.41 -18.89
N LYS A 37 6.28 19.17 -17.95
CA LYS A 37 6.06 20.62 -17.81
C LYS A 37 6.50 21.43 -19.03
N ARG A 38 7.51 20.94 -19.77
CA ARG A 38 8.08 21.62 -20.95
C ARG A 38 7.61 21.08 -22.29
N LYS A 39 6.66 20.14 -22.29
CA LYS A 39 6.08 19.58 -23.51
C LYS A 39 5.41 20.69 -24.31
N GLY A 40 6.04 21.13 -25.39
CA GLY A 40 5.61 22.27 -26.22
C GLY A 40 6.61 23.42 -26.33
N GLN A 41 7.74 23.38 -25.60
CA GLN A 41 8.83 24.36 -25.74
C GLN A 41 10.01 23.75 -26.50
N ASN A 42 10.51 24.45 -27.53
CA ASN A 42 11.74 24.09 -28.27
C ASN A 42 12.99 24.39 -27.42
N ALA A 43 13.22 23.61 -26.37
CA ALA A 43 14.42 23.71 -25.54
C ALA A 43 15.48 22.70 -25.99
N SER A 44 16.75 23.12 -26.00
CA SER A 44 17.89 22.23 -26.22
C SER A 44 17.91 21.11 -25.19
N LYS A 45 18.20 19.87 -25.63
CA LYS A 45 18.36 18.69 -24.74
C LYS A 45 19.34 18.95 -23.59
N LEU A 46 20.40 19.73 -23.85
CA LEU A 46 21.39 20.09 -22.84
C LEU A 46 20.82 21.05 -21.80
N GLN A 47 20.04 22.05 -22.23
CA GLN A 47 19.39 23.01 -21.33
C GLN A 47 18.27 22.36 -20.50
N LEU A 48 17.59 21.36 -21.09
CA LEU A 48 16.66 20.48 -20.36
C LEU A 48 17.42 19.70 -19.28
N LEU A 49 18.51 19.02 -19.63
CA LEU A 49 19.30 18.26 -18.66
C LEU A 49 19.86 19.14 -17.53
N LEU A 50 20.48 20.28 -17.88
CA LEU A 50 21.05 21.21 -16.90
C LEU A 50 19.98 21.78 -15.98
N SER A 51 18.87 22.28 -16.54
CA SER A 51 17.78 22.83 -15.74
C SER A 51 17.08 21.77 -14.89
N THR A 52 17.05 20.51 -15.35
CA THR A 52 16.47 19.40 -14.59
C THR A 52 17.37 19.02 -13.43
N ILE A 53 18.69 18.92 -13.64
CA ILE A 53 19.66 18.70 -12.56
C ILE A 53 19.57 19.83 -11.53
N THR A 54 19.50 21.09 -11.98
CA THR A 54 19.31 22.23 -11.07
C THR A 54 17.99 22.13 -10.30
N SER A 55 16.89 21.74 -10.95
CA SER A 55 15.57 21.62 -10.30
C SER A 55 15.49 20.44 -9.31
N ILE A 56 16.23 19.36 -9.58
CA ILE A 56 16.37 18.23 -8.66
C ILE A 56 17.22 18.64 -7.46
N ALA A 57 18.34 19.33 -7.69
CA ALA A 57 19.23 19.78 -6.62
C ALA A 57 18.59 20.86 -5.74
N THR A 58 17.72 21.71 -6.28
CA THR A 58 16.97 22.71 -5.52
C THR A 58 15.69 22.15 -4.89
N ASN A 59 15.32 20.90 -5.18
CA ASN A 59 14.17 20.27 -4.55
C ASN A 59 14.46 20.09 -3.05
N PRO A 60 13.69 20.72 -2.15
CA PRO A 60 13.98 20.72 -0.73
C PRO A 60 13.96 19.32 -0.13
N VAL A 61 13.18 18.38 -0.69
CA VAL A 61 13.10 17.01 -0.19
C VAL A 61 14.34 16.20 -0.55
N VAL A 62 14.85 16.36 -1.78
CA VAL A 62 16.10 15.73 -2.23
C VAL A 62 17.28 16.29 -1.46
N LEU A 63 17.35 17.62 -1.36
CA LEU A 63 18.43 18.33 -0.68
C LEU A 63 18.47 17.97 0.81
N MET A 64 17.33 17.94 1.51
CA MET A 64 17.29 17.55 2.93
C MET A 64 17.71 16.10 3.15
N THR A 65 17.39 15.19 2.22
CA THR A 65 17.82 13.79 2.33
C THR A 65 19.31 13.65 2.08
N ALA A 66 19.86 14.36 1.08
CA ALA A 66 21.29 14.41 0.83
C ALA A 66 22.04 14.99 2.03
N LEU A 67 21.54 16.08 2.62
CA LEU A 67 22.08 16.66 3.86
C LEU A 67 22.00 15.67 5.03
N GLY A 68 20.92 14.88 5.14
CA GLY A 68 20.81 13.83 6.15
C GLY A 68 21.89 12.75 6.01
N ILE A 69 22.17 12.31 4.78
CA ILE A 69 23.23 11.33 4.48
C ILE A 69 24.60 11.93 4.80
N VAL A 70 24.89 13.15 4.32
CA VAL A 70 26.16 13.84 4.57
C VAL A 70 26.36 14.11 6.06
N GLY A 71 25.31 14.56 6.75
CA GLY A 71 25.31 14.78 8.19
C GLY A 71 25.59 13.49 8.97
N ASN A 72 25.02 12.36 8.55
CA ASN A 72 25.30 11.06 9.17
C ASN A 72 26.81 10.70 9.13
N PHE A 73 27.49 11.00 8.01
CA PHE A 73 28.94 10.80 7.89
C PHE A 73 29.75 11.79 8.74
N ILE A 74 29.40 13.08 8.71
CA ILE A 74 30.09 14.12 9.49
C ILE A 74 30.01 13.84 10.99
N PHE A 75 28.86 13.37 11.47
CA PHE A 75 28.64 13.07 12.88
C PHE A 75 29.07 11.66 13.30
N HIS A 76 29.75 10.89 12.44
CA HIS A 76 30.18 9.51 12.74
C HIS A 76 29.06 8.64 13.31
N HIS A 77 27.85 8.74 12.74
CA HIS A 77 26.64 8.06 13.22
C HIS A 77 26.11 8.49 14.61
N GLN A 78 26.66 9.56 15.21
CA GLN A 78 26.24 10.10 16.52
C GLN A 78 25.75 11.54 16.40
N ILE A 79 24.45 11.69 16.15
CA ILE A 79 23.81 13.02 16.03
C ILE A 79 23.76 13.71 17.41
N PRO A 80 24.18 14.99 17.53
CA PRO A 80 24.09 15.74 18.79
C PRO A 80 22.67 15.78 19.36
N ALA A 81 22.53 15.67 20.69
CA ALA A 81 21.24 15.50 21.36
C ALA A 81 20.19 16.59 21.04
N ALA A 82 20.61 17.84 20.87
CA ALA A 82 19.72 18.93 20.49
C ALA A 82 19.15 18.72 19.07
N LEU A 83 20.02 18.35 18.11
CA LEU A 83 19.63 18.11 16.73
C LEU A 83 18.78 16.84 16.60
N SER A 84 19.14 15.77 17.32
CA SER A 84 18.38 14.52 17.29
C SER A 84 16.96 14.69 17.83
N THR A 85 16.78 15.48 18.89
CA THR A 85 15.45 15.79 19.44
C THR A 85 14.58 16.50 18.41
N ILE A 86 15.14 17.51 17.74
CA ILE A 86 14.44 18.27 16.69
C ILE A 86 14.09 17.37 15.49
N LEU A 87 15.07 16.63 14.96
CA LEU A 87 14.89 15.75 13.81
C LEU A 87 13.87 14.63 14.10
N ASN A 88 13.89 14.07 15.31
CA ASN A 88 12.91 13.06 15.72
C ASN A 88 11.49 13.64 15.85
N ALA A 89 11.35 14.86 16.37
CA ALA A 89 10.06 15.53 16.44
C ALA A 89 9.47 15.79 15.04
N PHE A 90 10.26 16.34 14.11
CA PHE A 90 9.80 16.56 12.74
C PHE A 90 9.57 15.25 11.97
N GLY A 91 10.45 14.27 12.12
CA GLY A 91 10.35 12.98 11.45
C GLY A 91 9.10 12.19 11.87
N SER A 92 8.78 12.20 13.17
CA SER A 92 7.57 11.53 13.69
C SER A 92 6.28 12.27 13.30
N ALA A 93 6.30 13.61 13.25
CA ALA A 93 5.15 14.41 12.83
C ALA A 93 4.88 14.35 11.31
N PHE A 94 5.92 14.14 10.49
CA PHE A 94 5.83 14.20 9.02
C PHE A 94 4.72 13.30 8.45
N THR A 95 4.70 12.01 8.81
CA THR A 95 3.72 11.07 8.27
C THR A 95 2.29 11.49 8.62
N ALA A 96 2.05 11.91 9.87
CA ALA A 96 0.74 12.36 10.32
C ALA A 96 0.30 13.64 9.58
N THR A 97 1.19 14.63 9.47
CA THR A 97 0.89 15.89 8.77
C THR A 97 0.67 15.69 7.27
N ALA A 98 1.47 14.84 6.61
CA ALA A 98 1.32 14.53 5.19
C ALA A 98 -0.01 13.80 4.91
N LEU A 99 -0.36 12.80 5.72
CA LEU A 99 -1.64 12.10 5.60
C LEU A 99 -2.84 13.01 5.94
N PHE A 100 -2.68 13.91 6.91
CA PHE A 100 -3.71 14.89 7.24
C PHE A 100 -3.93 15.89 6.09
N LEU A 101 -2.85 16.41 5.50
CA LEU A 101 -2.93 17.31 4.35
C LEU A 101 -3.54 16.59 3.13
N LEU A 102 -3.18 15.33 2.90
CA LEU A 102 -3.78 14.48 1.87
C LEU A 102 -5.29 14.35 2.10
N GLY A 103 -5.71 14.05 3.33
CA GLY A 103 -7.13 13.98 3.71
C GLY A 103 -7.86 15.31 3.49
N LEU A 104 -7.27 16.44 3.91
CA LEU A 104 -7.83 17.77 3.71
C LEU A 104 -8.01 18.12 2.23
N ARG A 105 -7.07 17.75 1.36
CA ARG A 105 -7.18 17.99 -0.09
C ARG A 105 -8.25 17.13 -0.77
N MET A 106 -8.55 15.95 -0.23
CA MET A 106 -9.56 15.07 -0.82
C MET A 106 -10.99 15.53 -0.51
N VAL A 107 -11.22 16.16 0.65
CA VAL A 107 -12.57 16.60 1.07
C VAL A 107 -13.13 17.61 0.07
N GLY A 108 -14.34 17.35 -0.43
CA GLY A 108 -15.03 18.21 -1.40
C GLY A 108 -14.65 17.98 -2.87
N ASN A 109 -13.47 17.41 -3.15
CA ASN A 109 -12.93 17.20 -4.50
C ASN A 109 -13.08 15.77 -5.05
N VAL A 110 -13.62 14.83 -4.26
CA VAL A 110 -13.88 13.44 -4.68
C VAL A 110 -14.80 13.32 -5.91
N ARG A 111 -15.54 14.38 -6.26
CA ARG A 111 -16.39 14.44 -7.47
C ARG A 111 -15.60 14.53 -8.77
N ASN A 112 -14.35 15.00 -8.73
CA ASN A 112 -13.45 15.03 -9.89
C ASN A 112 -12.86 13.63 -10.19
N PHE A 113 -13.09 12.67 -9.30
CA PHE A 113 -12.68 11.27 -9.45
C PHE A 113 -13.76 10.46 -10.20
N ARG A 114 -14.16 10.94 -11.39
CA ARG A 114 -15.22 10.33 -12.23
C ARG A 114 -14.84 10.36 -13.70
N GLY A 115 -15.26 9.32 -14.43
CA GLY A 115 -15.07 9.22 -15.88
C GLY A 115 -13.67 8.79 -16.28
N GLU A 116 -13.22 9.25 -17.46
CA GLU A 116 -11.97 8.82 -18.09
C GLU A 116 -10.71 9.18 -17.28
N ALA A 117 -10.74 10.26 -16.50
CA ALA A 117 -9.62 10.68 -15.66
C ALA A 117 -9.26 9.63 -14.57
N LEU A 118 -10.21 8.76 -14.19
CA LEU A 118 -9.99 7.68 -13.23
C LEU A 118 -9.27 6.48 -13.83
N LEU A 119 -9.40 6.27 -15.15
CA LEU A 119 -9.00 5.02 -15.79
C LEU A 119 -7.49 4.79 -15.65
N VAL A 120 -6.69 5.83 -15.88
CA VAL A 120 -5.23 5.76 -15.74
C VAL A 120 -4.82 5.45 -14.29
N PRO A 121 -5.25 6.22 -13.26
CA PRO A 121 -4.99 5.86 -11.87
C PRO A 121 -5.47 4.47 -11.48
N ALA A 122 -6.65 4.03 -11.91
CA ALA A 122 -7.20 2.73 -11.56
C ALA A 122 -6.33 1.58 -12.11
N ILE A 123 -5.89 1.68 -13.36
CA ILE A 123 -4.97 0.72 -13.96
C ILE A 123 -3.62 0.73 -13.22
N LEU A 124 -3.09 1.91 -12.92
CA LEU A 124 -1.82 2.03 -12.19
C LEU A 124 -1.90 1.40 -10.80
N ILE A 125 -3.01 1.59 -10.08
CA ILE A 125 -3.24 0.95 -8.78
C ILE A 125 -3.33 -0.57 -8.96
N ALA A 126 -4.10 -1.08 -9.94
CA ALA A 126 -4.20 -2.51 -10.18
C ALA A 126 -2.84 -3.15 -10.51
N VAL A 127 -2.05 -2.51 -11.38
CA VAL A 127 -0.70 -2.97 -11.74
C VAL A 127 0.23 -2.92 -10.51
N LYS A 128 0.18 -1.83 -9.74
CA LYS A 128 1.01 -1.66 -8.53
C LYS A 128 0.67 -2.68 -7.44
N GLU A 129 -0.60 -3.00 -7.24
CA GLU A 129 -1.05 -3.86 -6.15
C GLU A 129 -1.04 -5.35 -6.51
N LEU A 130 -1.22 -5.70 -7.78
CA LEU A 130 -1.30 -7.11 -8.22
C LEU A 130 -0.04 -7.57 -8.96
N VAL A 131 0.46 -6.76 -9.89
CA VAL A 131 1.57 -7.17 -10.77
C VAL A 131 2.92 -6.88 -10.14
N LEU A 132 3.11 -5.68 -9.58
CA LEU A 132 4.40 -5.28 -9.02
C LEU A 132 4.93 -6.21 -7.90
N PRO A 133 4.12 -6.70 -6.94
CA PRO A 133 4.61 -7.61 -5.90
C PRO A 133 5.18 -8.90 -6.48
N LEU A 134 4.52 -9.45 -7.52
CA LEU A 134 4.98 -10.64 -8.23
C LEU A 134 6.28 -10.37 -8.99
N VAL A 135 6.35 -9.25 -9.71
CA VAL A 135 7.56 -8.84 -10.43
C VAL A 135 8.74 -8.66 -9.47
N ILE A 136 8.54 -8.01 -8.32
CA ILE A 136 9.60 -7.84 -7.31
C ILE A 136 10.07 -9.21 -6.81
N ARG A 137 9.14 -10.14 -6.52
CA ARG A 137 9.48 -11.48 -6.04
C ARG A 137 10.33 -12.24 -7.05
N GLU A 138 9.90 -12.29 -8.32
CA GLU A 138 10.58 -13.07 -9.35
C GLU A 138 11.94 -12.46 -9.72
N ILE A 139 12.02 -11.13 -9.88
CA ILE A 139 13.31 -10.47 -10.13
C ILE A 139 14.27 -10.70 -8.96
N SER A 140 13.78 -10.59 -7.72
CA SER A 140 14.60 -10.84 -6.53
C SER A 140 15.10 -12.28 -6.49
N SER A 141 14.23 -13.26 -6.78
CA SER A 141 14.59 -14.68 -6.86
C SER A 141 15.69 -14.93 -7.91
N LEU A 142 15.55 -14.35 -9.11
CA LEU A 142 16.53 -14.49 -10.20
C LEU A 142 17.89 -13.88 -9.85
N ILE A 143 17.91 -12.69 -9.24
CA ILE A 143 19.15 -12.02 -8.82
C ILE A 143 19.85 -12.83 -7.72
N LEU A 144 19.10 -13.30 -6.72
CA LEU A 144 19.64 -14.07 -5.59
C LEU A 144 20.15 -15.45 -6.02
N HIS A 145 19.46 -16.11 -6.96
CA HIS A 145 19.91 -17.36 -7.55
C HIS A 145 21.21 -17.17 -8.35
N SER A 146 21.29 -16.08 -9.13
CA SER A 146 22.50 -15.70 -9.89
C SER A 146 23.68 -15.39 -8.96
N ALA A 147 23.42 -14.87 -7.76
CA ALA A 147 24.40 -14.63 -6.70
C ALA A 147 24.80 -15.89 -5.89
N LYS A 148 24.27 -17.07 -6.24
CA LYS A 148 24.53 -18.36 -5.56
C LYS A 148 24.18 -18.38 -4.06
N ILE A 149 23.17 -17.62 -3.65
CA ILE A 149 22.66 -17.64 -2.28
C ILE A 149 21.83 -18.91 -2.05
N ASN A 150 21.83 -19.40 -0.81
CA ASN A 150 21.07 -20.58 -0.39
C ASN A 150 19.58 -20.49 -0.80
N SER A 151 18.99 -21.61 -1.24
CA SER A 151 17.60 -21.65 -1.74
C SER A 151 16.58 -21.17 -0.70
N THR A 152 16.74 -21.55 0.56
CA THR A 152 15.86 -21.14 1.67
C THR A 152 15.94 -19.63 1.94
N GLU A 153 17.15 -19.08 1.93
CA GLU A 153 17.38 -17.65 2.16
C GLU A 153 16.88 -16.82 0.98
N SER A 154 17.13 -17.28 -0.24
CA SER A 154 16.61 -16.67 -1.47
C SER A 154 15.07 -16.61 -1.47
N THR A 155 14.42 -17.69 -1.05
CA THR A 155 12.95 -17.75 -0.92
C THR A 155 12.44 -16.78 0.14
N THR A 156 13.11 -16.69 1.29
CA THR A 156 12.71 -15.81 2.38
C THR A 156 12.85 -14.34 1.99
N MET A 157 13.94 -13.98 1.31
CA MET A 157 14.23 -12.61 0.88
C MET A 157 13.37 -12.15 -0.31
N SER A 158 13.10 -13.04 -1.28
CA SER A 158 12.14 -12.75 -2.37
C SER A 158 10.71 -12.62 -1.86
N THR A 159 10.32 -13.41 -0.85
CA THR A 159 9.02 -13.29 -0.18
C THR A 159 8.90 -12.00 0.64
N TYR A 160 9.99 -11.55 1.25
CA TYR A 160 10.03 -10.21 1.85
C TYR A 160 9.84 -9.12 0.78
N GLY A 161 10.49 -9.24 -0.37
CA GLY A 161 10.28 -8.34 -1.52
C GLY A 161 8.83 -8.32 -2.01
N PHE A 162 8.17 -9.48 -2.09
CA PHE A 162 6.75 -9.59 -2.40
C PHE A 162 5.89 -8.79 -1.41
N LEU A 163 6.10 -8.98 -0.11
CA LEU A 163 5.35 -8.27 0.95
C LEU A 163 5.63 -6.77 0.97
N TYR A 164 6.85 -6.34 0.62
CA TYR A 164 7.14 -4.93 0.43
C TYR A 164 6.39 -4.35 -0.78
N GLY A 165 6.26 -5.14 -1.85
CA GLY A 165 5.55 -4.75 -3.07
C GLY A 165 4.08 -4.41 -2.83
N THR A 166 3.42 -5.03 -1.85
CA THR A 166 2.00 -4.80 -1.51
C THR A 166 1.75 -3.57 -0.64
N PHE A 167 2.80 -2.83 -0.29
CA PHE A 167 2.64 -1.58 0.45
C PHE A 167 2.07 -0.48 -0.46
N PRO A 168 1.16 0.35 0.07
CA PRO A 168 0.59 1.45 -0.68
C PRO A 168 1.66 2.44 -1.12
N SER A 169 1.33 3.23 -2.13
CA SER A 169 2.21 4.30 -2.60
C SER A 169 2.48 5.32 -1.49
N ALA A 170 3.73 5.74 -1.35
CA ALA A 170 4.14 6.62 -0.26
C ALA A 170 3.46 8.01 -0.31
N PRO A 171 3.06 8.58 0.83
CA PRO A 171 2.47 9.93 0.90
C PRO A 171 3.34 11.05 0.33
N SER A 172 4.66 10.84 0.27
CA SER A 172 5.62 11.79 -0.30
C SER A 172 5.35 12.12 -1.77
N VAL A 173 4.74 11.20 -2.53
CA VAL A 173 4.38 11.45 -3.94
C VAL A 173 3.38 12.61 -4.07
N PHE A 174 2.46 12.76 -3.11
CA PHE A 174 1.51 13.87 -3.08
C PHE A 174 2.19 15.20 -2.73
N VAL A 175 3.23 15.18 -1.88
CA VAL A 175 4.06 16.36 -1.59
C VAL A 175 4.79 16.82 -2.86
N TYR A 176 5.29 15.89 -3.68
CA TYR A 176 5.92 16.21 -4.97
C TYR A 176 4.92 16.77 -5.97
N ALA A 177 3.75 16.15 -6.10
CA ALA A 177 2.67 16.65 -6.95
C ALA A 177 2.29 18.10 -6.60
N THR A 178 2.19 18.40 -5.30
CA THR A 178 1.90 19.75 -4.79
C THR A 178 3.02 20.72 -5.13
N SER A 179 4.28 20.32 -4.96
CA SER A 179 5.44 21.18 -5.23
C SER A 179 5.59 21.54 -6.72
N TYR A 180 5.19 20.63 -7.61
CA TYR A 180 5.23 20.84 -9.06
C TYR A 180 3.89 21.31 -9.67
N ALA A 181 2.85 21.46 -8.83
CA ALA A 181 1.49 21.79 -9.25
C ALA A 181 0.93 20.88 -10.37
N LEU A 182 1.18 19.56 -10.26
CA LEU A 182 0.69 18.55 -11.20
C LEU A 182 -0.52 17.82 -10.63
N ASP A 183 -1.69 17.98 -11.25
CA ASP A 183 -2.94 17.23 -11.00
C ASP A 183 -3.13 16.76 -9.55
N VAL A 184 -2.97 17.72 -8.62
CA VAL A 184 -2.84 17.44 -7.18
C VAL A 184 -4.07 16.70 -6.64
N ASP A 185 -5.25 17.04 -7.14
CA ASP A 185 -6.52 16.43 -6.75
C ASP A 185 -6.66 14.99 -7.24
N LEU A 186 -6.18 14.71 -8.45
CA LEU A 186 -6.19 13.38 -9.03
C LEU A 186 -5.21 12.46 -8.28
N ILE A 187 -4.01 12.96 -8.01
CA ILE A 187 -2.98 12.23 -7.26
C ILE A 187 -3.41 11.98 -5.83
N ALA A 188 -4.02 12.98 -5.17
CA ALA A 188 -4.56 12.82 -3.82
C ALA A 188 -5.63 11.72 -3.77
N SER A 189 -6.60 11.77 -4.69
CA SER A 189 -7.69 10.79 -4.74
C SER A 189 -7.19 9.38 -5.09
N ALA A 190 -6.25 9.26 -6.03
CA ALA A 190 -5.63 8.00 -6.41
C ALA A 190 -4.81 7.38 -5.27
N MET A 191 -4.06 8.19 -4.52
CA MET A 191 -3.26 7.73 -3.40
C MET A 191 -4.14 7.22 -2.24
N VAL A 192 -5.25 7.89 -1.97
CA VAL A 192 -6.21 7.43 -0.97
C VAL A 192 -6.87 6.13 -1.41
N ALA A 193 -7.32 6.04 -2.68
CA ALA A 193 -7.86 4.80 -3.22
C ALA A 193 -6.86 3.64 -3.18
N CYS A 194 -5.59 3.88 -3.54
CA CYS A 194 -4.49 2.94 -3.40
C CYS A 194 -4.39 2.46 -1.95
N THR A 195 -4.32 3.36 -0.97
CA THR A 195 -4.21 3.01 0.45
C THR A 195 -5.37 2.14 0.94
N PHE A 196 -6.61 2.44 0.52
CA PHE A 196 -7.78 1.63 0.86
C PHE A 196 -7.74 0.24 0.24
N ILE A 197 -7.23 0.11 -0.99
CA ILE A 197 -7.12 -1.18 -1.71
C ILE A 197 -5.93 -2.00 -1.20
N SER A 198 -4.78 -1.38 -0.90
CA SER A 198 -3.59 -2.06 -0.40
C SER A 198 -3.81 -2.68 0.98
N ALA A 199 -4.63 -2.09 1.85
CA ALA A 199 -4.85 -2.59 3.20
C ALA A 199 -5.35 -4.07 3.24
N PRO A 200 -6.46 -4.44 2.56
CA PRO A 200 -6.90 -5.84 2.51
C PRO A 200 -5.90 -6.73 1.75
N LEU A 201 -5.30 -6.26 0.66
CA LEU A 201 -4.35 -7.05 -0.12
C LEU A 201 -3.08 -7.38 0.69
N MET A 202 -2.50 -6.40 1.34
CA MET A 202 -1.36 -6.56 2.24
C MET A 202 -1.68 -7.55 3.37
N PHE A 203 -2.89 -7.47 3.94
CA PHE A 203 -3.32 -8.39 4.99
C PHE A 203 -3.43 -9.85 4.47
N ILE A 204 -4.09 -10.05 3.33
CA ILE A 204 -4.22 -11.37 2.69
C ILE A 204 -2.85 -11.92 2.32
N SER A 205 -1.99 -11.12 1.67
CA SER A 205 -0.62 -11.50 1.30
C SER A 205 0.22 -11.88 2.51
N ALA A 206 0.14 -11.11 3.61
CA ALA A 206 0.85 -11.40 4.85
C ALA A 206 0.43 -12.74 5.46
N LYS A 207 -0.88 -13.04 5.46
CA LYS A 207 -1.41 -14.30 5.97
C LYS A 207 -1.08 -15.47 5.04
N MET A 208 -1.18 -15.30 3.73
CA MET A 208 -0.77 -16.29 2.74
C MET A 208 0.69 -16.71 2.93
N VAL A 209 1.60 -15.74 3.08
CA VAL A 209 3.02 -15.99 3.35
C VAL A 209 3.24 -16.68 4.70
N SER A 210 2.50 -16.28 5.74
CA SER A 210 2.62 -16.91 7.06
C SER A 210 2.19 -18.37 7.02
N VAL A 211 1.12 -18.68 6.28
CA VAL A 211 0.54 -20.02 6.19
C VAL A 211 1.35 -20.93 5.26
N SER A 212 1.95 -20.40 4.19
CA SER A 212 2.79 -21.18 3.27
C SER A 212 4.09 -21.70 3.89
N ASN A 213 4.49 -21.16 5.04
CA ASN A 213 5.69 -21.57 5.79
C ASN A 213 5.37 -22.56 6.94
N LEU A 214 4.10 -22.94 7.13
CA LEU A 214 3.69 -23.93 8.14
C LEU A 214 3.89 -25.36 7.63
N SER A 215 3.99 -26.31 8.56
CA SER A 215 3.90 -27.73 8.25
C SER A 215 2.50 -28.05 7.66
N PRO A 216 2.37 -29.10 6.82
CA PRO A 216 1.08 -29.48 6.25
C PRO A 216 0.00 -29.79 7.30
N GLU A 217 0.41 -30.22 8.50
CA GLU A 217 -0.48 -30.57 9.62
C GLU A 217 -1.13 -29.33 10.26
N ASP A 218 -0.41 -28.21 10.33
CA ASP A 218 -0.88 -26.96 10.94
C ASP A 218 -1.57 -26.02 9.93
N PHE A 219 -1.52 -26.34 8.63
CA PHE A 219 -2.03 -25.50 7.55
C PHE A 219 -3.55 -25.35 7.59
N ILE A 220 -4.30 -26.46 7.59
CA ILE A 220 -5.77 -26.47 7.57
C ILE A 220 -6.36 -25.80 8.83
N PRO A 221 -5.93 -26.16 10.06
CA PRO A 221 -6.47 -25.53 11.27
C PRO A 221 -6.16 -24.02 11.35
N SER A 222 -5.03 -23.59 10.78
CA SER A 222 -4.67 -22.16 10.74
C SER A 222 -5.51 -21.37 9.75
N LEU A 223 -5.94 -22.01 8.64
CA LEU A 223 -6.87 -21.42 7.68
C LEU A 223 -8.28 -21.32 8.25
N GLU A 224 -8.78 -22.36 8.91
CA GLU A 224 -10.11 -22.34 9.55
C GLU A 224 -10.21 -21.24 10.61
N ARG A 225 -9.19 -21.07 11.45
CA ARG A 225 -9.14 -19.97 12.44
C ARG A 225 -9.13 -18.60 11.77
N PHE A 226 -8.43 -18.49 10.65
CA PHE A 226 -8.38 -17.24 9.89
C PHE A 226 -9.72 -16.90 9.24
N GLU A 227 -10.39 -17.91 8.66
CA GLU A 227 -11.71 -17.78 8.07
C GLU A 227 -12.77 -17.40 9.12
N PHE A 228 -12.66 -17.97 10.32
CA PHE A 228 -13.47 -17.63 11.48
C PHE A 228 -13.29 -16.16 11.89
N ASP A 229 -12.04 -15.70 12.09
CA ASP A 229 -11.73 -14.32 12.44
C ASP A 229 -12.27 -13.32 11.40
N LEU A 230 -12.06 -13.63 10.11
CA LEU A 230 -12.59 -12.82 9.00
C LEU A 230 -14.12 -12.78 8.99
N SER A 231 -14.77 -13.88 9.31
CA SER A 231 -16.23 -13.97 9.34
C SER A 231 -16.84 -13.12 10.46
N ILE A 232 -16.20 -13.05 11.64
CA ILE A 232 -16.63 -12.14 12.72
C ILE A 232 -16.59 -10.68 12.25
N VAL A 233 -15.45 -10.25 11.68
CA VAL A 233 -15.28 -8.88 11.18
C VAL A 233 -16.27 -8.60 10.04
N GLY A 234 -16.48 -9.59 9.16
CA GLY A 234 -17.42 -9.53 8.05
C GLY A 234 -18.86 -9.33 8.52
N VAL A 235 -19.34 -10.10 9.50
CA VAL A 235 -20.68 -9.93 10.10
C VAL A 235 -20.83 -8.52 10.68
N PHE A 236 -19.85 -8.07 11.47
CA PHE A 236 -19.90 -6.73 12.07
C PHE A 236 -20.01 -5.62 11.01
N ALA A 237 -19.19 -5.69 9.95
CA ALA A 237 -19.23 -4.75 8.84
C ALA A 237 -20.56 -4.81 8.06
N CYS A 238 -21.08 -6.01 7.80
CA CYS A 238 -22.36 -6.20 7.11
C CYS A 238 -23.53 -5.62 7.92
N VAL A 239 -23.57 -5.84 9.24
CA VAL A 239 -24.60 -5.27 10.13
C VAL A 239 -24.57 -3.75 10.08
N ILE A 240 -23.37 -3.13 10.18
CA ILE A 240 -23.23 -1.67 10.06
C ILE A 240 -23.76 -1.18 8.71
N LEU A 241 -23.39 -1.83 7.60
CA LEU A 241 -23.85 -1.43 6.26
C LEU A 241 -25.37 -1.54 6.12
N LEU A 242 -25.97 -2.62 6.64
CA LEU A 242 -27.43 -2.79 6.63
C LEU A 242 -28.15 -1.72 7.47
N VAL A 243 -27.61 -1.36 8.64
CA VAL A 243 -28.13 -0.26 9.46
C VAL A 243 -28.06 1.07 8.69
N VAL A 244 -26.93 1.37 8.06
CA VAL A 244 -26.75 2.59 7.25
C VAL A 244 -27.72 2.63 6.08
N PHE A 245 -27.93 1.52 5.37
CA PHE A 245 -28.89 1.45 4.26
C PHE A 245 -30.34 1.61 4.74
N THR A 246 -30.67 1.08 5.92
CA THR A 246 -32.00 1.21 6.52
C THR A 246 -32.29 2.66 6.93
N ILE A 247 -31.32 3.34 7.56
CA ILE A 247 -31.45 4.74 8.00
C ILE A 247 -31.59 5.69 6.80
N LYS A 248 -30.80 5.49 5.74
CA LYS A 248 -30.79 6.39 4.57
C LYS A 248 -32.09 6.35 3.76
N ARG A 249 -32.98 5.36 4.00
CA ARG A 249 -34.30 5.15 3.37
C ARG A 249 -34.33 5.20 1.83
N SER A 250 -33.16 5.15 1.20
CA SER A 250 -32.93 5.24 -0.24
C SER A 250 -32.81 3.83 -0.83
N ILE A 251 -33.73 2.93 -0.50
CA ILE A 251 -33.63 1.50 -0.87
C ILE A 251 -34.12 1.26 -2.33
N TRP A 252 -34.56 2.32 -3.00
CA TRP A 252 -35.29 2.22 -4.27
C TRP A 252 -34.45 2.46 -5.52
N SER A 253 -33.21 2.98 -5.40
CA SER A 253 -32.33 3.08 -6.58
C SER A 253 -31.74 1.71 -6.93
N LEU A 254 -31.69 1.40 -8.23
CA LEU A 254 -31.18 0.11 -8.73
C LEU A 254 -29.78 -0.25 -8.16
N PRO A 255 -28.80 0.68 -8.09
CA PRO A 255 -27.49 0.36 -7.52
C PRO A 255 -27.55 -0.05 -6.04
N GLN A 256 -28.40 0.60 -5.25
CA GLN A 256 -28.51 0.33 -3.81
C GLN A 256 -29.19 -1.02 -3.53
N LYS A 257 -30.13 -1.46 -4.38
CA LYS A 257 -30.72 -2.81 -4.30
C LYS A 257 -29.68 -3.90 -4.55
N ILE A 258 -28.84 -3.72 -5.58
CA ILE A 258 -27.77 -4.67 -5.91
C ILE A 258 -26.78 -4.75 -4.74
N THR A 259 -26.31 -3.61 -4.22
CA THR A 259 -25.39 -3.60 -3.08
C THR A 259 -26.01 -4.25 -1.84
N MET A 260 -27.29 -4.01 -1.56
CA MET A 260 -27.97 -4.64 -0.43
C MET A 260 -28.03 -6.17 -0.58
N CYS A 261 -28.33 -6.68 -1.78
CA CYS A 261 -28.32 -8.12 -2.06
C CYS A 261 -26.94 -8.73 -1.81
N ILE A 262 -25.86 -8.08 -2.27
CA ILE A 262 -24.48 -8.53 -2.05
C ILE A 262 -24.15 -8.55 -0.55
N VAL A 263 -24.52 -7.52 0.20
CA VAL A 263 -24.27 -7.46 1.66
C VAL A 263 -25.03 -8.56 2.40
N VAL A 264 -26.27 -8.86 1.99
CA VAL A 264 -27.07 -9.93 2.58
C VAL A 264 -26.46 -11.30 2.27
N SER A 265 -26.06 -11.55 1.03
CA SER A 265 -25.36 -12.79 0.64
C SER A 265 -24.06 -12.97 1.42
N GLN A 266 -23.25 -11.90 1.56
CA GLN A 266 -22.03 -11.94 2.36
C GLN A 266 -22.30 -12.22 3.84
N LEU A 267 -23.37 -11.65 4.42
CA LEU A 267 -23.77 -11.90 5.79
C LEU A 267 -24.11 -13.38 6.00
N PHE A 268 -24.86 -13.98 5.07
CA PHE A 268 -25.18 -15.40 5.11
C PHE A 268 -23.94 -16.29 4.99
N GLY A 269 -23.00 -15.96 4.10
CA GLY A 269 -21.73 -16.67 3.99
C GLY A 269 -20.92 -16.63 5.28
N CYS A 270 -20.73 -15.45 5.89
CA CYS A 270 -20.01 -15.33 7.15
C CYS A 270 -20.72 -16.04 8.31
N MET A 271 -22.05 -15.99 8.37
CA MET A 271 -22.82 -16.76 9.36
C MET A 271 -22.65 -18.27 9.17
N GLY A 272 -22.60 -18.74 7.92
CA GLY A 272 -22.34 -20.14 7.58
C GLY A 272 -21.02 -20.65 8.18
N VAL A 273 -19.93 -19.90 7.99
CA VAL A 273 -18.60 -20.22 8.55
C VAL A 273 -18.62 -20.22 10.08
N LEU A 274 -19.28 -19.24 10.71
CA LEU A 274 -19.37 -19.17 12.18
C LEU A 274 -20.14 -20.35 12.77
N LEU A 275 -21.22 -20.76 12.10
CA LEU A 275 -22.00 -21.95 12.47
C LEU A 275 -21.19 -23.23 12.22
N GLY A 276 -20.42 -23.28 11.14
CA GLY A 276 -19.51 -24.38 10.78
C GLY A 276 -18.52 -24.75 11.88
N ASN A 277 -18.00 -23.74 12.58
CA ASN A 277 -17.02 -23.93 13.65
C ASN A 277 -17.65 -24.41 14.98
N LEU A 278 -18.97 -24.30 15.16
CA LEU A 278 -19.68 -24.77 16.35
C LEU A 278 -19.95 -26.27 16.22
N ASN A 279 -19.08 -27.13 16.75
CA ASN A 279 -19.19 -28.61 16.79
C ASN A 279 -20.62 -29.17 17.07
N VAL A 280 -21.48 -29.25 16.05
CA VAL A 280 -22.82 -29.86 16.09
C VAL A 280 -22.94 -30.84 14.92
N SER A 281 -23.32 -32.08 15.19
CA SER A 281 -23.23 -33.24 14.28
C SER A 281 -24.00 -33.19 12.94
N TYR A 282 -24.63 -32.08 12.55
CA TYR A 282 -25.44 -31.95 11.31
C TYR A 282 -24.95 -30.85 10.34
N ILE A 283 -23.73 -30.35 10.55
CA ILE A 283 -23.25 -29.08 9.96
C ILE A 283 -22.73 -29.20 8.51
N GLU A 284 -22.19 -30.34 8.10
CA GLU A 284 -21.65 -30.51 6.73
C GLU A 284 -22.71 -30.22 5.64
N TYR A 285 -24.00 -30.40 5.95
CA TYR A 285 -25.10 -30.09 5.03
C TYR A 285 -25.48 -28.61 5.00
N VAL A 286 -25.28 -27.87 6.10
CA VAL A 286 -25.63 -26.45 6.19
C VAL A 286 -24.52 -25.58 5.59
N GLU A 287 -23.27 -25.94 5.82
CA GLU A 287 -22.10 -25.28 5.24
C GLU A 287 -22.08 -25.44 3.70
N PHE A 288 -22.43 -26.63 3.19
CA PHE A 288 -22.56 -26.87 1.75
C PHE A 288 -23.68 -26.06 1.10
N TYR A 289 -24.80 -25.82 1.80
CA TYR A 289 -25.92 -25.05 1.27
C TYR A 289 -25.68 -23.53 1.29
N PHE A 290 -24.92 -23.03 2.27
CA PHE A 290 -24.67 -21.59 2.41
C PHE A 290 -23.45 -21.07 1.63
N VAL A 291 -22.47 -21.92 1.32
CA VAL A 291 -21.25 -21.51 0.58
C VAL A 291 -21.39 -21.69 -0.95
N LYS A 292 -22.31 -22.53 -1.43
CA LYS A 292 -22.52 -22.83 -2.88
C LYS A 292 -23.71 -22.13 -3.54
N LEU A 293 -24.40 -21.22 -2.84
CA LEU A 293 -25.51 -20.41 -3.38
C LEU A 293 -25.04 -18.96 -3.61
#